data_AF-A0A812EWF6-F1
#
_entry.id   AF-A0A812EWF6-F1
#
_cell.length_a   1.000
_cell.length_b   1.000
_cell.length_c   1.000
_cell.angle_alpha   90.00
_cell.angle_beta   90.00
_cell.angle_gamma   90.00
#
_symmetry.space_group_name_H-M   'P 1'
#
loop_
_entity.id
_entity.type
_entity.pdbx_description
1 polymer ?
#
loop_
_entity_poly.entity_id
_entity_poly.type
_entity_poly.pdbx_seq_one_letter_code
_entity_poly.pdbx_strand_id
1 'polypeptide(L)'
;MDPSSLSTLYHVASAAAYLTNCKVDISAGLDLIKDAINPTSPVIDIFHAFFALKKSGNAVNEAAVMSALTEALKKDDLPASHGYAFLVAAEFGGNLAKLYDSIEDIVAQADEVEEKYLQFEGGLYVTSLVVDGAYKLAEKINKAPLISEDKVVKFANYFLSRKHVHQVKSACQLLSVIKTLTTNPFHIPVAVTRASFVAVSPVTPNVQVRVTNLMGDVLEKQISVIADSARHMTDDAVVLSKKTFTASATDKTSYDLNFMQVNPTRGFYKIIINVVPSETDSRLLGLTGAEVQVKVTVHVSIENVEIGVADKDQTTVARTTKLQHPNKAANALEADYHQKIIMKFQLKDKSSGQLMTAHQAFVRLTNLNTKQEIIFVTEADNTMTNKFDLDIGSGAKDFGYLSGRYSMELIIGDAIIENPFSWYLADLVLTFPESIAPKKIVLNHLCIYLSIYLSIYLCNKLL
;
A
#
# COMPACT_ATOMS: atom_id res chain seq x y z
N MET A 1 14.46 8.02 38.16
CA MET A 1 13.71 6.77 38.35
C MET A 1 12.68 7.03 39.44
N ASP A 2 11.40 6.81 39.17
CA ASP A 2 10.35 6.86 40.19
C ASP A 2 10.18 5.46 40.79
N PRO A 3 10.55 5.25 42.07
CA PRO A 3 10.45 3.94 42.73
C PRO A 3 9.01 3.56 43.07
N SER A 4 8.05 4.48 42.95
CA SER A 4 6.62 4.21 43.17
C SER A 4 5.88 3.74 41.91
N SER A 5 6.58 3.69 40.77
CA SER A 5 6.01 3.28 39.48
C SER A 5 6.57 1.94 39.03
N LEU A 6 5.72 0.90 39.04
CA LEU A 6 6.08 -0.45 38.63
C LEU A 6 6.58 -0.52 37.18
N SER A 7 5.93 0.19 36.26
CA SER A 7 6.35 0.30 34.86
C SER A 7 7.73 0.96 34.75
N THR A 8 8.01 2.00 35.55
CA THR A 8 9.32 2.64 35.57
C THR A 8 10.41 1.68 36.04
N LEU A 9 10.16 0.93 37.12
CA LEU A 9 11.10 -0.07 37.63
C LEU A 9 11.39 -1.16 36.60
N TYR A 10 10.36 -1.68 35.91
CA TYR A 10 10.51 -2.63 34.82
C TYR A 10 11.33 -2.07 33.66
N HIS A 11 11.03 -0.86 33.19
CA HIS A 11 11.72 -0.28 32.03
C HIS A 11 13.18 0.05 32.34
N VAL A 12 13.47 0.55 33.54
CA VAL A 12 14.84 0.85 33.96
C VAL A 12 15.65 -0.44 34.13
N ALA A 13 15.11 -1.47 34.79
CA ALA A 13 15.76 -2.78 34.89
C ALA A 13 15.96 -3.43 33.50
N SER A 14 14.98 -3.27 32.61
CA SER A 14 15.08 -3.75 31.23
C SER A 14 16.16 -3.04 30.42
N ALA A 15 16.26 -1.72 30.52
CA ALA A 15 17.28 -0.94 29.84
C ALA A 15 18.69 -1.30 30.35
N ALA A 16 18.85 -1.46 31.66
CA ALA A 16 20.13 -1.82 32.28
C ALA A 16 20.65 -3.18 31.80
N ALA A 17 19.77 -4.16 31.60
CA ALA A 17 20.15 -5.49 31.09
C ALA A 17 20.78 -5.45 29.69
N TYR A 18 20.52 -4.41 28.89
CA TYR A 18 21.13 -4.22 27.57
C TYR A 18 22.39 -3.33 27.60
N LEU A 19 22.67 -2.65 28.71
CA LEU A 19 23.83 -1.78 28.86
C LEU A 19 24.95 -2.55 29.57
N THR A 20 26.06 -2.80 28.87
CA THR A 20 27.23 -3.47 29.44
C THR A 20 27.72 -2.71 30.68
N ASN A 21 27.89 -3.42 31.81
CA ASN A 21 28.30 -2.88 33.12
C ASN A 21 27.30 -1.92 33.81
N CYS A 22 26.05 -1.86 33.37
CA CYS A 22 25.01 -1.12 34.09
C CYS A 22 24.26 -2.03 35.08
N LYS A 23 24.41 -1.77 36.38
CA LYS A 23 23.58 -2.39 37.42
C LYS A 23 22.61 -1.34 37.95
N VAL A 24 21.32 -1.64 37.87
CA VAL A 24 20.27 -0.80 38.46
C VAL A 24 19.89 -1.39 39.80
N ASP A 25 19.99 -0.54 40.83
CA ASP A 25 19.44 -0.83 42.14
C ASP A 25 17.93 -0.50 42.15
N ILE A 26 17.11 -1.51 42.38
CA ILE A 26 15.65 -1.40 42.52
C ILE A 26 15.18 -1.59 43.98
N SER A 27 16.08 -1.60 44.96
CA SER A 27 15.76 -1.89 46.37
C SER A 27 14.64 -0.99 46.93
N ALA A 28 14.60 0.29 46.54
CA ALA A 28 13.59 1.24 46.99
C ALA A 28 12.16 0.92 46.50
N GLY A 29 12.00 0.11 45.45
CA GLY A 29 10.71 -0.31 44.90
C GLY A 29 10.43 -1.81 45.06
N LEU A 30 11.25 -2.54 45.82
CA LEU A 30 11.19 -3.99 45.88
C LEU A 30 9.88 -4.50 46.49
N ASP A 31 9.35 -3.83 47.51
CA ASP A 31 8.07 -4.21 48.14
C ASP A 31 6.92 -4.04 47.17
N LEU A 32 6.85 -2.90 46.46
CA LEU A 32 5.87 -2.66 45.39
C LEU A 32 5.92 -3.76 44.31
N ILE A 33 7.13 -4.16 43.90
CA ILE A 33 7.32 -5.21 42.90
C ILE A 33 6.81 -6.57 43.43
N LYS A 34 7.10 -6.91 44.68
CA LYS A 34 6.65 -8.18 45.28
C LYS A 34 5.13 -8.19 45.46
N ASP A 35 4.54 -7.09 45.91
CA ASP A 35 3.10 -6.94 46.12
C ASP A 35 2.31 -7.04 44.81
N ALA A 36 2.92 -6.64 43.69
CA ALA A 36 2.32 -6.77 42.37
C ALA A 36 2.19 -8.24 41.90
N ILE A 37 2.96 -9.19 42.45
CA ILE A 37 2.83 -10.63 42.16
C ILE A 37 1.69 -11.20 43.01
N ASN A 38 0.46 -10.91 42.60
CA ASN A 38 -0.77 -11.24 43.33
C ASN A 38 -1.92 -11.55 42.34
N PRO A 39 -2.75 -12.58 42.59
CA PRO A 39 -3.95 -12.91 41.80
C PRO A 39 -4.95 -11.77 41.49
N THR A 40 -4.92 -10.66 42.23
CA THR A 40 -5.79 -9.51 41.99
C THR A 40 -5.15 -8.42 41.13
N SER A 41 -3.85 -8.52 40.84
CA SER A 41 -3.13 -7.55 40.03
C SER A 41 -3.46 -7.72 38.54
N PRO A 42 -3.47 -6.64 37.75
CA PRO A 42 -3.49 -6.72 36.29
C PRO A 42 -2.32 -7.58 35.78
N VAL A 43 -2.54 -8.34 34.70
CA VAL A 43 -1.52 -9.24 34.16
C VAL A 43 -0.25 -8.49 33.71
N ILE A 44 -0.41 -7.28 33.18
CA ILE A 44 0.72 -6.41 32.82
C ILE A 44 1.59 -6.03 34.03
N ASP A 45 1.00 -5.88 35.22
CA ASP A 45 1.73 -5.55 36.44
C ASP A 45 2.49 -6.77 36.94
N ILE A 46 1.90 -7.96 36.88
CA ILE A 46 2.59 -9.22 37.17
C ILE A 46 3.78 -9.40 36.20
N PHE A 47 3.59 -9.11 34.91
CA PHE A 47 4.64 -9.13 33.90
C PHE A 47 5.78 -8.14 34.22
N HIS A 48 5.44 -6.88 34.52
CA HIS A 48 6.42 -5.86 34.88
C HIS A 48 7.20 -6.26 36.14
N ALA A 49 6.51 -6.74 37.17
CA ALA A 49 7.12 -7.18 38.42
C ALA A 49 8.09 -8.34 38.19
N PHE A 50 7.66 -9.38 37.48
CA PHE A 50 8.48 -10.54 37.16
C PHE A 50 9.78 -10.15 36.43
N PHE A 51 9.67 -9.40 35.34
CA PHE A 51 10.86 -9.02 34.56
C PHE A 51 11.72 -7.97 35.28
N ALA A 52 11.15 -7.11 36.13
CA ALA A 52 11.93 -6.22 36.98
C ALA A 52 12.81 -7.02 37.95
N LEU A 53 12.26 -8.01 38.65
CA LEU A 53 13.03 -8.90 39.53
C LEU A 53 14.10 -9.68 38.76
N LYS A 54 13.71 -10.33 37.65
CA LYS A 54 14.61 -11.17 36.87
C LYS A 54 15.79 -10.37 36.32
N LYS A 55 15.54 -9.22 35.71
CA LYS A 55 16.59 -8.42 35.04
C LYS A 55 17.48 -7.64 36.00
N SER A 56 17.00 -7.37 37.23
CA SER A 56 17.83 -6.81 38.30
C SER A 56 18.63 -7.87 39.07
N GLY A 57 18.49 -9.17 38.72
CA GLY A 57 19.20 -10.26 39.37
C GLY A 57 18.62 -10.66 40.73
N ASN A 58 17.40 -10.24 41.06
CA ASN A 58 16.70 -10.66 42.27
C ASN A 58 16.09 -12.07 42.09
N ALA A 59 15.97 -12.80 43.21
CA ALA A 59 15.34 -14.11 43.21
C ALA A 59 13.84 -14.00 42.86
N VAL A 60 13.37 -14.89 41.98
CA VAL A 60 11.96 -14.99 41.59
C VAL A 60 11.40 -16.31 42.09
N ASN A 61 10.24 -16.26 42.75
CA ASN A 61 9.45 -17.45 43.06
C ASN A 61 8.54 -17.78 41.87
N GLU A 62 9.00 -18.65 40.96
CA GLU A 62 8.27 -19.02 39.74
C GLU A 62 6.88 -19.58 40.03
N ALA A 63 6.72 -20.38 41.10
CA ALA A 63 5.43 -20.97 41.49
C ALA A 63 4.42 -19.89 41.92
N ALA A 64 4.87 -18.89 42.69
CA ALA A 64 4.02 -17.77 43.10
C ALA A 64 3.61 -16.92 41.89
N VAL A 65 4.53 -16.64 40.97
CA VAL A 65 4.21 -15.88 39.75
C VAL A 65 3.23 -16.65 38.86
N MET A 66 3.46 -17.95 38.64
CA MET A 66 2.55 -18.78 37.85
C MET A 66 1.16 -18.88 38.46
N SER A 67 1.07 -19.00 39.79
CA SER A 67 -0.21 -19.00 40.49
C SER A 67 -0.93 -17.66 40.33
N ALA A 68 -0.24 -16.53 40.57
CA ALA A 68 -0.81 -15.19 40.38
C ALA A 68 -1.30 -14.97 38.94
N LEU A 69 -0.47 -15.34 37.96
CA LEU A 69 -0.76 -15.21 36.53
C LEU A 69 -1.99 -16.02 36.12
N THR A 70 -2.04 -17.30 36.51
CA THR A 70 -3.15 -18.19 36.15
C THR A 70 -4.48 -17.76 36.78
N GLU A 71 -4.46 -17.22 37.99
CA GLU A 71 -5.66 -16.69 38.64
C GLU A 71 -6.11 -15.33 38.04
N ALA A 72 -5.16 -14.47 37.66
CA ALA A 72 -5.47 -13.20 37.01
C ALA A 72 -6.13 -13.41 35.64
N LEU A 73 -5.62 -14.36 34.83
CA LEU A 73 -6.19 -14.69 33.52
C LEU A 73 -7.61 -15.24 33.57
N LYS A 74 -8.05 -15.85 34.69
CA LYS A 74 -9.45 -16.26 34.86
C LYS A 74 -10.43 -15.08 34.87
N LYS A 75 -9.94 -13.87 35.19
CA LYS A 75 -10.73 -12.64 35.25
C LYS A 75 -10.51 -11.73 34.06
N ASP A 76 -9.41 -11.92 33.34
CA ASP A 76 -8.95 -11.08 32.24
C ASP A 76 -8.46 -11.94 31.08
N ASP A 77 -9.41 -12.33 30.23
CA ASP A 77 -9.20 -13.23 29.09
C ASP A 77 -8.83 -12.45 27.80
N LEU A 78 -8.32 -11.23 27.93
CA LEU A 78 -7.95 -10.42 26.77
C LEU A 78 -6.68 -10.98 26.09
N PRO A 79 -6.57 -10.88 24.75
CA PRO A 79 -5.38 -11.31 24.03
C PRO A 79 -4.09 -10.66 24.55
N ALA A 80 -4.13 -9.36 24.88
CA ALA A 80 -2.96 -8.66 25.42
C ALA A 80 -2.46 -9.29 26.74
N SER A 81 -3.38 -9.68 27.62
CA SER A 81 -3.08 -10.31 28.90
C SER A 81 -2.45 -11.69 28.70
N HIS A 82 -2.97 -12.48 27.76
CA HIS A 82 -2.35 -13.74 27.36
C HIS A 82 -0.97 -13.56 26.72
N GLY A 83 -0.79 -12.54 25.87
CA GLY A 83 0.52 -12.24 25.28
C GLY A 83 1.60 -11.93 26.33
N TYR A 84 1.27 -11.15 27.36
CA TYR A 84 2.16 -10.95 28.51
C TYR A 84 2.41 -12.26 29.27
N ALA A 85 1.36 -13.05 29.51
CA ALA A 85 1.46 -14.33 30.21
C ALA A 85 2.37 -15.33 29.49
N PHE A 86 2.26 -15.43 28.16
CA PHE A 86 3.11 -16.30 27.35
C PHE A 86 4.58 -15.91 27.45
N LEU A 87 4.89 -14.61 27.42
CA LEU A 87 6.26 -14.11 27.60
C LEU A 87 6.82 -14.42 29.00
N VAL A 88 6.00 -14.32 30.06
CA VAL A 88 6.42 -14.72 31.41
C VAL A 88 6.66 -16.23 31.47
N ALA A 89 5.72 -17.02 30.94
CA ALA A 89 5.79 -18.48 30.97
C ALA A 89 6.97 -19.05 30.17
N ALA A 90 7.38 -18.39 29.08
CA ALA A 90 8.56 -18.76 28.31
C ALA A 90 9.87 -18.75 29.14
N GLU A 91 9.87 -18.09 30.29
CA GLU A 91 11.03 -17.96 31.17
C GLU A 91 11.09 -19.01 32.29
N PHE A 92 10.05 -19.83 32.47
CA PHE A 92 9.92 -20.77 33.60
C PHE A 92 10.26 -22.21 33.27
N GLY A 93 10.63 -22.98 34.28
CA GLY A 93 10.64 -24.45 34.21
C GLY A 93 9.30 -25.05 34.62
N GLY A 94 9.02 -26.29 34.19
CA GLY A 94 7.89 -27.08 34.70
C GLY A 94 6.69 -27.21 33.74
N ASN A 95 5.50 -27.43 34.30
CA ASN A 95 4.30 -27.71 33.51
C ASN A 95 3.64 -26.42 33.02
N LEU A 96 3.76 -26.16 31.72
CA LEU A 96 3.20 -25.00 31.02
C LEU A 96 2.02 -25.37 30.10
N ALA A 97 1.51 -26.61 30.18
CA ALA A 97 0.52 -27.14 29.25
C ALA A 97 -0.73 -26.26 29.13
N LYS A 98 -1.30 -25.82 30.26
CA LYS A 98 -2.52 -25.00 30.26
C LYS A 98 -2.36 -23.68 29.49
N LEU A 99 -1.23 -22.99 29.66
CA LEU A 99 -0.97 -21.74 28.92
C LEU A 99 -0.67 -22.01 27.45
N TYR A 100 0.05 -23.10 27.16
CA TYR A 100 0.30 -23.49 25.79
C TYR A 100 -0.99 -23.87 25.05
N ASP A 101 -1.90 -24.62 25.69
CA ASP A 101 -3.18 -25.02 25.11
C ASP A 101 -4.05 -23.77 24.83
N SER A 102 -4.00 -22.75 25.70
CA SER A 102 -4.73 -21.49 25.48
C SER A 102 -4.25 -20.69 24.26
N ILE A 103 -3.09 -21.00 23.64
CA ILE A 103 -2.65 -20.34 22.41
C ILE A 103 -3.72 -20.48 21.31
N GLU A 104 -4.31 -21.67 21.17
CA GLU A 104 -5.33 -21.93 20.15
C GLU A 104 -6.57 -21.05 20.35
N ASP A 105 -7.06 -21.01 21.60
CA ASP A 105 -8.23 -20.22 21.98
C ASP A 105 -8.00 -18.73 21.74
N ILE A 106 -6.85 -18.20 22.15
CA ILE A 106 -6.52 -16.79 21.94
C ILE A 106 -6.37 -16.48 20.46
N VAL A 107 -5.71 -17.34 19.68
CA VAL A 107 -5.54 -17.15 18.24
C VAL A 107 -6.88 -17.23 17.48
N ALA A 108 -7.89 -17.91 18.02
CA ALA A 108 -9.24 -17.90 17.48
C ALA A 108 -9.98 -16.56 17.66
N GLN A 109 -9.52 -15.70 18.59
CA GLN A 109 -10.09 -14.36 18.80
C GLN A 109 -9.56 -13.30 17.83
N ALA A 110 -8.61 -13.64 16.96
CA ALA A 110 -8.05 -12.69 15.99
C ALA A 110 -9.08 -12.35 14.90
N ASP A 111 -9.19 -11.06 14.60
CA ASP A 111 -10.01 -10.55 13.51
C ASP A 111 -9.33 -10.79 12.16
N GLU A 112 -10.08 -11.36 11.23
CA GLU A 112 -9.67 -11.51 9.84
C GLU A 112 -10.06 -10.29 9.01
N VAL A 113 -9.09 -9.75 8.26
CA VAL A 113 -9.29 -8.59 7.39
C VAL A 113 -8.92 -8.97 5.95
N GLU A 114 -9.90 -8.86 5.05
CA GLU A 114 -9.78 -9.12 3.61
C GLU A 114 -9.17 -10.49 3.25
N GLU A 115 -9.38 -11.52 4.08
CA GLU A 115 -8.78 -12.86 3.94
C GLU A 115 -7.23 -12.86 3.88
N LYS A 116 -6.59 -11.73 4.18
CA LYS A 116 -5.14 -11.50 4.02
C LYS A 116 -4.41 -11.28 5.33
N TYR A 117 -5.12 -10.75 6.32
CA TYR A 117 -4.52 -10.30 7.57
C TYR A 117 -5.27 -10.90 8.75
N LEU A 118 -4.51 -11.20 9.81
CA LEU A 118 -5.04 -11.43 11.14
C LEU A 118 -4.48 -10.39 12.09
N GLN A 119 -5.33 -9.86 12.95
CA GLN A 119 -4.96 -8.90 13.97
C GLN A 119 -5.84 -9.07 15.21
N PHE A 120 -5.39 -8.53 16.34
CA PHE A 120 -6.20 -8.43 17.54
C PHE A 120 -6.71 -7.00 17.76
N GLU A 121 -7.79 -6.87 18.53
CA GLU A 121 -8.12 -5.62 19.18
C GLU A 121 -6.91 -5.09 19.97
N GLY A 122 -6.56 -3.81 19.77
CA GLY A 122 -5.30 -3.23 20.25
C GLY A 122 -4.19 -3.13 19.19
N GLY A 123 -4.43 -3.65 17.98
CA GLY A 123 -3.63 -3.41 16.78
C GLY A 123 -2.22 -3.97 16.87
N LEU A 124 -1.27 -3.30 16.17
CA LEU A 124 0.08 -3.81 15.95
C LEU A 124 0.78 -4.29 17.21
N TYR A 125 0.68 -3.53 18.30
CA TYR A 125 1.36 -3.87 19.55
C TYR A 125 0.84 -5.19 20.14
N VAL A 126 -0.49 -5.32 20.29
CA VAL A 126 -1.10 -6.52 20.88
C VAL A 126 -0.90 -7.73 19.97
N THR A 127 -1.07 -7.56 18.66
CA THR A 127 -0.82 -8.65 17.70
C THR A 127 0.61 -9.14 17.75
N SER A 128 1.59 -8.23 17.76
CA SER A 128 2.99 -8.62 17.89
C SER A 128 3.32 -9.21 19.27
N LEU A 129 2.65 -8.77 20.35
CA LEU A 129 2.83 -9.31 21.70
C LEU A 129 2.36 -10.77 21.80
N VAL A 130 1.15 -11.06 21.32
CA VAL A 130 0.54 -12.40 21.38
C VAL A 130 1.34 -13.39 20.57
N VAL A 131 1.64 -13.07 19.31
CA VAL A 131 2.35 -14.00 18.41
C VAL A 131 3.78 -14.24 18.91
N ASP A 132 4.50 -13.19 19.33
CA ASP A 132 5.85 -13.34 19.87
C ASP A 132 5.87 -14.19 21.15
N GLY A 133 4.93 -13.93 22.07
CA GLY A 133 4.77 -14.71 23.29
C GLY A 133 4.45 -16.18 23.03
N ALA A 134 3.49 -16.46 22.14
CA ALA A 134 3.09 -17.81 21.78
C ALA A 134 4.27 -18.63 21.22
N TYR A 135 5.05 -18.05 20.31
CA TYR A 135 6.22 -18.73 19.75
C TYR A 135 7.33 -18.97 20.78
N LYS A 136 7.62 -17.99 21.65
CA LYS A 136 8.62 -18.15 22.71
C LYS A 136 8.21 -19.21 23.74
N LEU A 137 6.93 -19.27 24.10
CA LEU A 137 6.38 -20.32 24.96
C LEU A 137 6.45 -21.70 24.30
N ALA A 138 6.07 -21.77 23.02
CA ALA A 138 6.12 -22.98 22.22
C ALA A 138 7.56 -23.53 22.09
N GLU A 139 8.53 -22.64 21.83
CA GLU A 139 9.96 -22.98 21.80
C GLU A 139 10.46 -23.48 23.16
N LYS A 140 10.03 -22.82 24.25
CA LYS A 140 10.39 -23.23 25.62
C LYS A 140 9.99 -24.68 25.94
N ILE A 141 8.85 -25.14 25.42
CA ILE A 141 8.37 -26.51 25.62
C ILE A 141 8.72 -27.46 24.46
N ASN A 142 9.46 -26.96 23.46
CA ASN A 142 9.87 -27.70 22.26
C ASN A 142 8.68 -28.32 21.48
N LYS A 143 7.60 -27.55 21.31
CA LYS A 143 6.44 -27.91 20.47
C LYS A 143 6.08 -26.76 19.55
N ALA A 144 5.62 -27.05 18.33
CA ALA A 144 5.15 -26.01 17.42
C ALA A 144 3.95 -25.27 18.05
N PRO A 145 3.85 -23.93 17.95
CA PRO A 145 2.72 -23.20 18.52
C PRO A 145 1.41 -23.69 17.89
N LEU A 146 0.31 -23.69 18.66
CA LEU A 146 -1.03 -24.07 18.20
C LEU A 146 -1.64 -22.98 17.30
N ILE A 147 -0.97 -22.70 16.18
CA ILE A 147 -1.32 -21.70 15.17
C ILE A 147 -1.17 -22.39 13.82
N SER A 148 -2.25 -22.49 13.06
CA SER A 148 -2.20 -23.09 11.73
C SER A 148 -1.35 -22.24 10.77
N GLU A 149 -0.71 -22.90 9.80
CA GLU A 149 0.21 -22.25 8.84
C GLU A 149 -0.41 -21.05 8.11
N ASP A 150 -1.68 -21.16 7.69
CA ASP A 150 -2.44 -20.06 7.06
C ASP A 150 -2.54 -18.83 7.99
N LYS A 151 -2.84 -19.05 9.27
CA LYS A 151 -2.92 -17.96 10.25
C LYS A 151 -1.55 -17.30 10.45
N VAL A 152 -0.46 -18.08 10.45
CA VAL A 152 0.90 -17.52 10.53
C VAL A 152 1.19 -16.62 9.33
N VAL A 153 0.83 -17.04 8.12
CA VAL A 153 0.99 -16.22 6.90
C VAL A 153 0.16 -14.95 6.99
N LYS A 154 -1.09 -15.01 7.45
CA LYS A 154 -1.95 -13.83 7.65
C LYS A 154 -1.39 -12.85 8.70
N PHE A 155 -0.83 -13.34 9.81
CA PHE A 155 -0.13 -12.48 10.77
C PHE A 155 1.14 -11.86 10.18
N ALA A 156 1.94 -12.63 9.43
CA ALA A 156 3.14 -12.12 8.76
C ALA A 156 2.80 -11.00 7.76
N ASN A 157 1.76 -11.19 6.95
CA ASN A 157 1.24 -10.17 6.04
C ASN A 157 0.81 -8.90 6.80
N TYR A 158 0.13 -9.06 7.93
CA TYR A 158 -0.28 -7.93 8.77
C TYR A 158 0.93 -7.13 9.25
N PHE A 159 1.95 -7.80 9.78
CA PHE A 159 3.17 -7.15 10.27
C PHE A 159 3.94 -6.42 9.17
N LEU A 160 4.11 -7.04 7.99
CA LEU A 160 4.79 -6.41 6.86
C LEU A 160 4.01 -5.23 6.28
N SER A 161 2.67 -5.26 6.33
CA SER A 161 1.82 -4.12 5.92
C SER A 161 1.98 -2.91 6.85
N ARG A 162 2.43 -3.13 8.10
CA ARG A 162 2.59 -2.12 9.15
C ARG A 162 4.06 -1.80 9.48
N LYS A 163 5.00 -2.09 8.58
CA LYS A 163 6.44 -1.83 8.79
C LYS A 163 6.81 -0.37 9.09
N HIS A 164 5.96 0.58 8.72
CA HIS A 164 6.13 2.01 9.05
C HIS A 164 5.41 2.32 10.36
N VAL A 165 6.16 2.26 11.47
CA VAL A 165 5.61 2.43 12.82
C VAL A 165 6.05 3.76 13.43
N HIS A 166 5.10 4.56 13.92
CA HIS A 166 5.38 5.85 14.54
C HIS A 166 5.65 5.78 16.05
N GLN A 167 5.15 4.74 16.72
CA GLN A 167 5.34 4.55 18.16
C GLN A 167 6.51 3.61 18.43
N VAL A 168 7.51 4.08 19.19
CA VAL A 168 8.74 3.32 19.51
C VAL A 168 8.43 1.98 20.19
N LYS A 169 7.47 1.96 21.13
CA LYS A 169 7.03 0.74 21.83
C LYS A 169 6.52 -0.32 20.84
N SER A 170 5.67 0.07 19.91
CA SER A 170 5.12 -0.81 18.87
C SER A 170 6.18 -1.23 17.86
N ALA A 171 7.13 -0.34 17.53
CA ALA A 171 8.25 -0.67 16.64
C ALA A 171 9.18 -1.73 17.25
N CYS A 172 9.47 -1.62 18.55
CA CYS A 172 10.26 -2.60 19.28
C CYS A 172 9.55 -3.97 19.33
N GLN A 173 8.26 -3.98 19.62
CA GLN A 173 7.48 -5.23 19.67
C GLN A 173 7.34 -5.88 18.28
N LEU A 174 7.13 -5.07 17.23
CA LEU A 174 7.15 -5.54 15.85
C LEU A 174 8.50 -6.20 15.52
N LEU A 175 9.62 -5.55 15.84
CA LEU A 175 10.94 -6.12 15.59
C LEU A 175 11.16 -7.44 16.34
N SER A 176 10.67 -7.54 17.59
CA SER A 176 10.73 -8.77 18.39
C SER A 176 10.01 -9.92 17.67
N VAL A 177 8.75 -9.71 17.27
CA VAL A 177 7.98 -10.78 16.61
C VAL A 177 8.55 -11.14 15.23
N ILE A 178 9.01 -10.15 14.44
CA ILE A 178 9.63 -10.42 13.13
C ILE A 178 10.90 -11.25 13.29
N LYS A 179 11.71 -10.97 14.31
CA LYS A 179 12.90 -11.77 14.63
C LYS A 179 12.50 -13.19 15.02
N THR A 180 11.53 -13.35 15.92
CA THR A 180 11.00 -14.66 16.33
C THR A 180 10.51 -15.47 15.14
N LEU A 181 9.68 -14.87 14.26
CA LEU A 181 9.18 -15.51 13.04
C LEU A 181 10.26 -15.80 11.98
N THR A 182 11.46 -15.25 12.16
CA THR A 182 12.61 -15.49 11.26
C THR A 182 13.53 -16.60 11.77
N THR A 183 13.65 -16.78 13.09
CA THR A 183 14.66 -17.67 13.68
C THR A 183 14.10 -18.88 14.43
N ASN A 184 12.79 -18.95 14.65
CA ASN A 184 12.18 -20.06 15.39
C ASN A 184 12.29 -21.39 14.62
N PRO A 185 12.22 -22.54 15.33
CA PRO A 185 12.40 -23.85 14.71
C PRO A 185 11.14 -24.42 14.03
N PHE A 186 10.00 -23.71 14.03
CA PHE A 186 8.70 -24.26 13.63
C PHE A 186 8.17 -23.70 12.32
N HIS A 187 8.01 -22.39 12.22
CA HIS A 187 7.37 -21.71 11.09
C HIS A 187 8.15 -20.44 10.72
N ILE A 188 8.68 -20.39 9.51
CA ILE A 188 9.46 -19.29 8.95
C ILE A 188 8.72 -18.77 7.70
N PRO A 189 7.87 -17.74 7.83
CA PRO A 189 7.18 -17.15 6.68
C PRO A 189 8.16 -16.49 5.71
N VAL A 190 7.96 -16.72 4.42
CA VAL A 190 8.76 -16.12 3.34
C VAL A 190 8.04 -14.89 2.80
N ALA A 191 8.78 -13.79 2.64
CA ALA A 191 8.29 -12.55 2.04
C ALA A 191 8.64 -12.49 0.56
N VAL A 192 7.62 -12.34 -0.29
CA VAL A 192 7.79 -12.04 -1.72
C VAL A 192 7.32 -10.61 -1.95
N THR A 193 8.21 -9.73 -2.40
CA THR A 193 7.92 -8.29 -2.56
C THR A 193 8.35 -7.79 -3.93
N ARG A 194 7.59 -6.86 -4.52
CA ARG A 194 7.99 -6.18 -5.77
C ARG A 194 9.16 -5.24 -5.48
N ALA A 195 10.25 -5.40 -6.22
CA ALA A 195 11.44 -4.55 -6.12
C ALA A 195 11.60 -3.59 -7.31
N SER A 196 10.97 -3.88 -8.45
CA SER A 196 10.90 -2.96 -9.58
C SER A 196 9.80 -1.90 -9.40
N PHE A 197 9.79 -0.91 -10.31
CA PHE A 197 8.60 -0.09 -10.54
C PHE A 197 7.42 -0.97 -10.95
N VAL A 198 6.22 -0.44 -10.73
CA VAL A 198 4.99 -1.12 -11.13
C VAL A 198 4.74 -1.08 -12.63
N ALA A 199 5.25 -0.04 -13.30
CA ALA A 199 5.14 0.13 -14.74
C ALA A 199 6.19 -0.73 -15.46
N VAL A 200 5.76 -1.45 -16.49
CA VAL A 200 6.61 -2.18 -17.42
C VAL A 200 6.30 -1.78 -18.86
N SER A 201 7.34 -1.74 -19.68
CA SER A 201 7.25 -1.34 -21.09
C SER A 201 8.45 -1.86 -21.87
N PRO A 202 8.50 -1.68 -23.21
CA PRO A 202 9.63 -2.13 -24.00
C PRO A 202 10.98 -1.56 -23.54
N VAL A 203 10.98 -0.38 -22.89
CA VAL A 203 12.20 0.27 -22.36
C VAL A 203 12.57 -0.29 -20.99
N THR A 204 11.59 -0.55 -20.13
CA THR A 204 11.77 -1.16 -18.80
C THR A 204 10.95 -2.45 -18.69
N PRO A 205 11.43 -3.56 -19.30
CA PRO A 205 10.59 -4.74 -19.53
C PRO A 205 10.51 -5.71 -18.35
N ASN A 206 11.37 -5.52 -17.35
CA ASN A 206 11.56 -6.48 -16.27
C ASN A 206 10.70 -6.15 -15.05
N VAL A 207 9.95 -7.15 -14.59
CA VAL A 207 9.39 -7.20 -13.25
C VAL A 207 10.42 -7.82 -12.33
N GLN A 208 10.85 -7.07 -11.33
CA GLN A 208 11.79 -7.55 -10.33
C GLN A 208 11.05 -7.81 -9.02
N VAL A 209 11.31 -8.98 -8.43
CA VAL A 209 10.81 -9.35 -7.11
C VAL A 209 11.96 -9.71 -6.19
N ARG A 210 11.77 -9.47 -4.89
CA ARG A 210 12.65 -9.94 -3.83
C ARG A 210 11.99 -11.04 -3.03
N VAL A 211 12.75 -12.08 -2.75
CA VAL A 211 12.34 -13.19 -1.89
C VAL A 211 13.29 -13.27 -0.70
N THR A 212 12.75 -13.05 0.50
CA THR A 212 13.52 -12.94 1.75
C THR A 212 12.80 -13.60 2.91
N ASN A 213 13.48 -13.74 4.05
CA ASN A 213 12.78 -13.87 5.34
C ASN A 213 12.09 -12.52 5.71
N LEU A 214 11.39 -12.48 6.84
CA LEU A 214 10.69 -11.26 7.27
C LEU A 214 11.61 -10.11 7.69
N MET A 215 12.89 -10.38 8.00
CA MET A 215 13.92 -9.37 8.28
C MET A 215 14.59 -8.80 7.03
N GLY A 216 14.31 -9.38 5.85
CA GLY A 216 14.92 -8.96 4.59
C GLY A 216 16.22 -9.70 4.24
N ASP A 217 16.61 -10.73 5.01
CA ASP A 217 17.79 -11.53 4.69
C ASP A 217 17.49 -12.62 3.65
N VAL A 218 18.56 -13.11 3.02
CA VAL A 218 18.54 -14.24 2.09
C VAL A 218 18.09 -15.50 2.83
N LEU A 219 17.27 -16.33 2.18
CA LEU A 219 16.88 -17.63 2.71
C LEU A 219 18.08 -18.59 2.78
N GLU A 220 18.11 -19.47 3.78
CA GLU A 220 19.22 -20.41 3.99
C GLU A 220 19.39 -21.39 2.82
N LYS A 221 18.27 -21.80 2.22
CA LYS A 221 18.23 -22.74 1.09
C LYS A 221 18.15 -21.98 -0.23
N GLN A 222 18.78 -22.55 -1.27
CA GLN A 222 18.62 -22.04 -2.62
C GLN A 222 17.16 -22.21 -3.05
N ILE A 223 16.63 -21.22 -3.77
CA ILE A 223 15.24 -21.23 -4.24
C ILE A 223 15.17 -20.98 -5.75
N SER A 224 14.10 -21.47 -6.37
CA SER A 224 13.64 -21.09 -7.70
C SER A 224 12.35 -20.27 -7.55
N VAL A 225 12.23 -19.17 -8.28
CA VAL A 225 11.05 -18.30 -8.24
C VAL A 225 10.32 -18.45 -9.56
N ILE A 226 9.02 -18.74 -9.51
CA ILE A 226 8.20 -19.07 -10.66
C ILE A 226 6.99 -18.14 -10.68
N ALA A 227 6.80 -17.41 -11.78
CA ALA A 227 5.51 -16.81 -12.10
C ALA A 227 4.56 -17.94 -12.51
N ASP A 228 3.73 -18.36 -11.56
CA ASP A 228 2.76 -19.43 -11.74
C ASP A 228 1.75 -19.07 -12.83
N SER A 229 1.21 -17.85 -12.73
CA SER A 229 0.40 -17.23 -13.77
C SER A 229 0.55 -15.71 -13.73
N ALA A 230 0.30 -15.05 -14.86
CA ALA A 230 -0.01 -13.64 -14.91
C ALA A 230 -1.33 -13.45 -15.65
N ARG A 231 -2.23 -12.68 -15.05
CA ARG A 231 -3.59 -12.47 -15.54
C ARG A 231 -3.85 -11.00 -15.74
N HIS A 232 -4.49 -10.66 -16.85
CA HIS A 232 -4.99 -9.33 -17.10
C HIS A 232 -6.18 -9.05 -16.19
N MET A 233 -6.18 -7.93 -15.48
CA MET A 233 -7.13 -7.70 -14.38
C MET A 233 -8.55 -7.37 -14.84
N THR A 234 -8.75 -6.97 -16.10
CA THR A 234 -10.09 -6.60 -16.60
C THR A 234 -10.88 -7.78 -17.14
N ASP A 235 -10.23 -8.75 -17.77
CA ASP A 235 -10.87 -9.90 -18.45
C ASP A 235 -10.39 -11.26 -17.91
N ASP A 236 -9.52 -11.26 -16.89
CA ASP A 236 -8.87 -12.43 -16.29
C ASP A 236 -8.05 -13.29 -17.28
N ALA A 237 -7.72 -12.75 -18.45
CA ALA A 237 -6.98 -13.48 -19.47
C ALA A 237 -5.56 -13.80 -18.99
N VAL A 238 -5.19 -15.09 -19.05
CA VAL A 238 -3.83 -15.55 -18.71
C VAL A 238 -2.89 -15.16 -19.85
N VAL A 239 -1.91 -14.29 -19.55
CA VAL A 239 -0.89 -13.84 -20.53
C VAL A 239 0.45 -14.54 -20.37
N LEU A 240 0.68 -15.14 -19.20
CA LEU A 240 1.90 -15.88 -18.90
C LEU A 240 1.57 -16.99 -17.90
N SER A 241 2.21 -18.14 -18.07
CA SER A 241 1.98 -19.32 -17.22
C SER A 241 3.30 -20.07 -17.02
N LYS A 242 3.58 -20.46 -15.77
CA LYS A 242 4.74 -21.27 -15.35
C LYS A 242 6.08 -20.77 -15.88
N LYS A 243 6.33 -19.46 -15.78
CA LYS A 243 7.60 -18.86 -16.22
C LYS A 243 8.55 -18.66 -15.04
N THR A 244 9.73 -19.22 -15.13
CA THR A 244 10.78 -19.05 -14.12
C THR A 244 11.40 -17.66 -14.20
N PHE A 245 11.57 -17.01 -13.05
CA PHE A 245 12.35 -15.78 -12.93
C PHE A 245 13.86 -16.09 -13.01
N THR A 246 14.63 -15.14 -13.48
CA THR A 246 16.10 -15.23 -13.51
C THR A 246 16.67 -14.62 -12.23
N ALA A 247 17.46 -15.39 -11.47
CA ALA A 247 18.11 -14.88 -10.27
C ALA A 247 19.16 -13.82 -10.63
N SER A 248 19.24 -12.75 -9.84
CA SER A 248 20.25 -11.71 -10.00
C SER A 248 21.64 -12.25 -9.63
N ALA A 249 22.66 -11.85 -10.41
CA ALA A 249 24.04 -12.20 -10.16
C ALA A 249 24.67 -11.41 -8.99
N THR A 250 24.09 -10.26 -8.62
CA THR A 250 24.64 -9.35 -7.62
C THR A 250 23.86 -9.33 -6.31
N ASP A 251 22.54 -9.55 -6.37
CA ASP A 251 21.65 -9.57 -5.20
C ASP A 251 20.96 -10.93 -5.10
N LYS A 252 21.38 -11.74 -4.12
CA LYS A 252 20.87 -13.10 -3.90
C LYS A 252 19.39 -13.15 -3.50
N THR A 253 18.78 -12.01 -3.18
CA THR A 253 17.35 -11.92 -2.87
C THR A 253 16.51 -11.57 -4.10
N SER A 254 17.14 -11.12 -5.19
CA SER A 254 16.45 -10.48 -6.33
C SER A 254 16.29 -11.42 -7.52
N TYR A 255 15.11 -11.37 -8.14
CA TYR A 255 14.70 -12.22 -9.25
C TYR A 255 13.97 -11.39 -10.31
N ASP A 256 14.37 -11.54 -11.57
CA ASP A 256 13.89 -10.74 -12.70
C ASP A 256 13.07 -11.58 -13.68
N LEU A 257 11.94 -11.05 -14.12
CA LEU A 257 11.09 -11.60 -15.17
C LEU A 257 10.91 -10.56 -16.27
N ASN A 258 11.40 -10.83 -17.48
CA ASN A 258 11.06 -10.02 -18.65
C ASN A 258 9.59 -10.26 -19.02
N PHE A 259 8.72 -9.38 -18.56
CA PHE A 259 7.27 -9.49 -18.75
C PHE A 259 6.86 -9.07 -20.16
N MET A 260 7.61 -8.18 -20.80
CA MET A 260 7.33 -7.76 -22.18
C MET A 260 7.65 -8.82 -23.23
N GLN A 261 8.36 -9.90 -22.87
CA GLN A 261 8.67 -11.01 -23.77
C GLN A 261 7.40 -11.66 -24.37
N VAL A 262 6.27 -11.63 -23.65
CA VAL A 262 4.99 -12.19 -24.12
C VAL A 262 4.13 -11.18 -24.90
N ASN A 263 4.65 -9.97 -25.16
CA ASN A 263 3.94 -8.85 -25.79
C ASN A 263 2.53 -8.63 -25.19
N PRO A 264 2.43 -8.43 -23.85
CA PRO A 264 1.15 -8.20 -23.21
C PRO A 264 0.52 -6.91 -23.74
N THR A 265 -0.81 -6.88 -23.81
CA THR A 265 -1.55 -5.65 -24.10
C THR A 265 -1.34 -4.63 -22.99
N ARG A 266 -1.60 -3.35 -23.26
CA ARG A 266 -1.63 -2.34 -22.20
C ARG A 266 -2.71 -2.67 -21.17
N GLY A 267 -2.46 -2.37 -19.90
CA GLY A 267 -3.43 -2.65 -18.84
C GLY A 267 -2.77 -3.03 -17.53
N PHE A 268 -3.60 -3.49 -16.59
CA PHE A 268 -3.17 -3.92 -15.27
C PHE A 268 -3.12 -5.43 -15.19
N TYR A 269 -2.11 -5.97 -14.53
CA TYR A 269 -1.84 -7.39 -14.45
C TYR A 269 -1.57 -7.79 -13.00
N LYS A 270 -2.10 -8.97 -12.64
CA LYS A 270 -1.77 -9.65 -11.40
C LYS A 270 -0.88 -10.85 -11.74
N ILE A 271 0.30 -10.91 -11.13
CA ILE A 271 1.25 -12.02 -11.25
C ILE A 271 1.18 -12.83 -9.96
N ILE A 272 0.88 -14.13 -10.07
CA ILE A 272 0.93 -15.10 -8.99
C ILE A 272 2.30 -15.76 -9.00
N ILE A 273 2.97 -15.77 -7.85
CA ILE A 273 4.37 -16.20 -7.72
C ILE A 273 4.44 -17.35 -6.72
N ASN A 274 5.18 -18.38 -7.11
CA ASN A 274 5.57 -19.50 -6.27
C ASN A 274 7.08 -19.50 -6.06
N VAL A 275 7.51 -19.88 -4.87
CA VAL A 275 8.90 -20.05 -4.46
C VAL A 275 9.11 -21.54 -4.18
N VAL A 276 10.09 -22.13 -4.85
CA VAL A 276 10.40 -23.56 -4.75
C VAL A 276 11.81 -23.72 -4.19
N PRO A 277 11.97 -24.11 -2.91
CA PRO A 277 13.26 -24.46 -2.33
C PRO A 277 13.90 -25.67 -3.02
N SER A 278 15.23 -25.65 -3.15
CA SER A 278 16.02 -26.77 -3.70
C SER A 278 15.99 -28.01 -2.81
N GLU A 279 15.86 -27.79 -1.50
CA GLU A 279 15.69 -28.82 -0.47
C GLU A 279 14.43 -28.49 0.33
N THR A 280 13.65 -29.52 0.66
CA THR A 280 12.40 -29.32 1.42
C THR A 280 12.73 -28.85 2.83
N ASP A 281 12.17 -27.71 3.24
CA ASP A 281 12.18 -27.22 4.61
C ASP A 281 10.73 -26.96 5.03
N SER A 282 10.19 -27.81 5.90
CA SER A 282 8.80 -27.75 6.35
C SER A 282 8.50 -26.49 7.18
N ARG A 283 9.54 -25.77 7.63
CA ARG A 283 9.36 -24.50 8.34
C ARG A 283 8.94 -23.39 7.38
N LEU A 284 9.35 -23.43 6.12
CA LEU A 284 9.11 -22.33 5.19
C LEU A 284 7.63 -22.24 4.81
N LEU A 285 6.99 -21.14 5.16
CA LEU A 285 5.56 -20.90 4.87
C LEU A 285 5.37 -19.80 3.83
N GLY A 286 4.20 -19.77 3.18
CA GLY A 286 3.86 -18.74 2.20
C GLY A 286 4.60 -18.89 0.86
N LEU A 287 5.00 -20.12 0.52
CA LEU A 287 5.77 -20.42 -0.68
C LEU A 287 4.95 -20.35 -1.97
N THR A 288 3.63 -20.29 -1.90
CA THR A 288 2.75 -20.29 -3.08
C THR A 288 1.72 -19.17 -3.01
N GLY A 289 1.27 -18.71 -4.17
CA GLY A 289 0.15 -17.76 -4.26
C GLY A 289 0.52 -16.31 -3.95
N ALA A 290 1.80 -15.96 -3.86
CA ALA A 290 2.19 -14.57 -3.61
C ALA A 290 1.79 -13.67 -4.79
N GLU A 291 1.11 -12.56 -4.53
CA GLU A 291 0.60 -11.68 -5.58
C GLU A 291 1.47 -10.42 -5.77
N VAL A 292 1.85 -10.15 -7.01
CA VAL A 292 2.48 -8.88 -7.42
C VAL A 292 1.67 -8.26 -8.54
N GLN A 293 1.31 -6.99 -8.40
CA GLN A 293 0.63 -6.23 -9.46
C GLN A 293 1.65 -5.47 -10.31
N VAL A 294 1.43 -5.43 -11.61
CA VAL A 294 2.16 -4.58 -12.57
C VAL A 294 1.20 -3.95 -13.57
N LYS A 295 1.62 -2.86 -14.20
CA LYS A 295 0.88 -2.21 -15.28
C LYS A 295 1.76 -2.14 -16.52
N VAL A 296 1.20 -2.52 -17.67
CA VAL A 296 1.85 -2.39 -18.97
C VAL A 296 1.51 -1.02 -19.52
N THR A 297 2.54 -0.21 -19.70
CA THR A 297 2.42 1.18 -20.13
C THR A 297 2.83 1.35 -21.60
N VAL A 298 2.24 2.34 -22.26
CA VAL A 298 2.48 2.65 -23.67
C VAL A 298 2.82 4.12 -23.89
N HIS A 299 3.56 4.37 -24.97
CA HIS A 299 3.72 5.74 -25.48
C HIS A 299 2.52 6.11 -26.35
N VAL A 300 1.82 7.17 -25.98
CA VAL A 300 0.67 7.68 -26.75
C VAL A 300 1.10 8.73 -27.77
N SER A 301 0.45 8.73 -28.92
CA SER A 301 0.44 9.82 -29.90
C SER A 301 -1.00 10.26 -30.18
N ILE A 302 -1.17 11.52 -30.57
CA ILE A 302 -2.47 12.09 -30.92
C ILE A 302 -2.54 12.33 -32.43
N GLU A 303 -3.64 11.90 -33.06
CA GLU A 303 -3.89 12.03 -34.50
C GLU A 303 -5.31 12.56 -34.75
N ASN A 304 -5.59 12.96 -35.99
CA ASN A 304 -6.91 13.41 -36.45
C ASN A 304 -7.52 14.53 -35.58
N VAL A 305 -6.69 15.48 -35.17
CA VAL A 305 -7.12 16.61 -34.34
C VAL A 305 -7.80 17.65 -35.22
N GLU A 306 -9.05 17.97 -34.90
CA GLU A 306 -9.83 19.01 -35.54
C GLU A 306 -10.40 19.93 -34.48
N ILE A 307 -10.26 21.25 -34.66
CA ILE A 307 -10.83 22.26 -33.78
C ILE A 307 -11.61 23.28 -34.61
N GLY A 308 -12.73 23.79 -34.10
CA GLY A 308 -13.53 24.75 -34.84
C GLY A 308 -14.63 25.41 -34.04
N VAL A 309 -15.33 26.29 -34.73
CA VAL A 309 -16.54 26.97 -34.24
C VAL A 309 -17.71 26.55 -35.13
N ALA A 310 -18.85 26.29 -34.51
CA ALA A 310 -20.09 25.95 -35.20
C ALA A 310 -21.26 26.76 -34.63
N ASP A 311 -22.29 27.00 -35.44
CA ASP A 311 -23.54 27.58 -34.95
C ASP A 311 -24.32 26.53 -34.16
N LYS A 312 -25.03 26.99 -33.13
CA LYS A 312 -25.83 26.12 -32.24
C LYS A 312 -26.95 25.38 -32.98
N ASP A 313 -27.53 26.01 -34.00
CA ASP A 313 -28.72 25.51 -34.71
C ASP A 313 -28.41 24.46 -35.80
N GLN A 314 -27.14 24.02 -35.94
CA GLN A 314 -26.66 22.94 -36.83
C GLN A 314 -27.03 23.04 -38.33
N THR A 315 -27.58 24.15 -38.80
CA THR A 315 -27.95 24.33 -40.22
C THR A 315 -26.74 24.57 -41.14
N THR A 316 -25.59 24.96 -40.58
CA THR A 316 -24.34 25.28 -41.28
C THR A 316 -23.24 24.26 -40.94
N VAL A 317 -22.46 23.82 -41.95
CA VAL A 317 -21.33 22.90 -41.73
C VAL A 317 -20.29 23.60 -40.86
N ALA A 318 -19.88 22.94 -39.77
CA ALA A 318 -18.90 23.48 -38.84
C ALA A 318 -17.56 23.80 -39.54
N ARG A 319 -17.00 24.98 -39.27
CA ARG A 319 -15.68 25.36 -39.79
C ARG A 319 -14.60 24.80 -38.88
N THR A 320 -14.05 23.64 -39.25
CA THR A 320 -12.94 23.01 -38.51
C THR A 320 -11.60 23.24 -39.21
N THR A 321 -10.55 23.32 -38.40
CA THR A 321 -9.15 23.36 -38.82
C THR A 321 -8.45 22.13 -38.25
N LYS A 322 -7.68 21.44 -39.10
CA LYS A 322 -6.84 20.32 -38.66
C LYS A 322 -5.60 20.83 -37.95
N LEU A 323 -5.25 20.20 -36.84
CA LEU A 323 -4.04 20.48 -36.08
C LEU A 323 -3.13 19.26 -36.02
N GLN A 324 -1.83 19.52 -35.93
CA GLN A 324 -0.82 18.49 -35.73
C GLN A 324 0.01 18.85 -34.49
N HIS A 325 0.03 17.95 -33.52
CA HIS A 325 0.83 18.12 -32.31
C HIS A 325 2.34 18.25 -32.66
N PRO A 326 3.08 19.22 -32.10
CA PRO A 326 2.70 20.13 -31.00
C PRO A 326 2.26 21.54 -31.43
N ASN A 327 1.89 21.77 -32.70
CA ASN A 327 1.56 23.10 -33.20
C ASN A 327 0.18 23.59 -32.74
N LYS A 328 0.05 24.88 -32.41
CA LYS A 328 -1.27 25.49 -32.10
C LYS A 328 -1.97 26.00 -33.37
N ALA A 329 -3.26 26.31 -33.27
CA ALA A 329 -4.02 27.01 -34.30
C ALA A 329 -3.38 28.37 -34.62
N ALA A 330 -3.25 28.68 -35.92
CA ALA A 330 -2.59 29.89 -36.39
C ALA A 330 -3.36 31.16 -36.02
N ASN A 331 -4.70 31.10 -36.12
CA ASN A 331 -5.59 32.20 -35.81
C ASN A 331 -6.40 31.89 -34.55
N ALA A 332 -6.79 32.94 -33.81
CA ALA A 332 -7.69 32.79 -32.68
C ALA A 332 -9.07 32.34 -33.15
N LEU A 333 -9.73 31.52 -32.34
CA LEU A 333 -11.12 31.10 -32.58
C LEU A 333 -12.05 32.04 -31.83
N GLU A 334 -12.94 32.69 -32.56
CA GLU A 334 -13.93 33.62 -32.01
C GLU A 334 -15.28 32.92 -31.92
N ALA A 335 -15.90 32.94 -30.75
CA ALA A 335 -17.21 32.35 -30.54
C ALA A 335 -18.08 33.23 -29.63
N ASP A 336 -19.31 33.48 -30.07
CA ASP A 336 -20.33 34.16 -29.27
C ASP A 336 -21.37 33.18 -28.69
N TYR A 337 -22.36 33.72 -27.99
CA TYR A 337 -23.38 32.94 -27.27
C TYR A 337 -24.39 32.20 -28.17
N HIS A 338 -24.35 32.39 -29.49
CA HIS A 338 -25.10 31.59 -30.47
C HIS A 338 -24.25 30.45 -31.07
N GLN A 339 -23.00 30.34 -30.65
CA GLN A 339 -22.03 29.40 -31.20
C GLN A 339 -21.51 28.41 -30.16
N LYS A 340 -20.82 27.40 -30.67
CA LYS A 340 -20.15 26.37 -29.89
C LYS A 340 -18.73 26.14 -30.38
N ILE A 341 -17.84 25.87 -29.42
CA ILE A 341 -16.49 25.37 -29.70
C ILE A 341 -16.56 23.86 -29.80
N ILE A 342 -16.04 23.32 -30.91
CA ILE A 342 -15.94 21.87 -31.10
C ILE A 342 -14.48 21.48 -31.27
N MET A 343 -14.12 20.33 -30.69
CA MET A 343 -12.85 19.68 -30.95
C MET A 343 -13.04 18.17 -31.03
N LYS A 344 -12.29 17.53 -31.93
CA LYS A 344 -12.20 16.08 -32.06
C LYS A 344 -10.75 15.66 -32.11
N PHE A 345 -10.42 14.51 -31.53
CA PHE A 345 -9.09 13.91 -31.64
C PHE A 345 -9.15 12.41 -31.39
N GLN A 346 -8.13 11.70 -31.85
CA GLN A 346 -7.94 10.27 -31.58
C GLN A 346 -6.58 10.05 -30.92
N LEU A 347 -6.54 9.13 -29.95
CA LEU A 347 -5.30 8.68 -29.34
C LEU A 347 -4.88 7.35 -29.97
N LYS A 348 -3.57 7.15 -30.07
CA LYS A 348 -2.98 5.96 -30.69
C LYS A 348 -1.78 5.51 -29.86
N ASP A 349 -1.66 4.22 -29.67
CA ASP A 349 -0.44 3.62 -29.14
C ASP A 349 0.64 3.65 -30.23
N LYS A 350 1.75 4.33 -29.93
CA LYS A 350 2.87 4.52 -30.87
C LYS A 350 3.55 3.21 -31.26
N SER A 351 3.50 2.20 -30.39
CA SER A 351 4.16 0.91 -30.59
C SER A 351 3.35 -0.03 -31.48
N SER A 352 2.06 -0.23 -31.16
CA SER A 352 1.16 -1.10 -31.92
C SER A 352 0.49 -0.42 -33.12
N GLY A 353 0.45 0.91 -33.12
CA GLY A 353 -0.32 1.70 -34.09
C GLY A 353 -1.84 1.62 -33.91
N GLN A 354 -2.32 0.94 -32.86
CA GLN A 354 -3.75 0.78 -32.61
C GLN A 354 -4.33 2.00 -31.91
N LEU A 355 -5.59 2.31 -32.24
CA LEU A 355 -6.34 3.35 -31.55
C LEU A 355 -6.54 3.00 -30.08
N MET A 356 -6.65 4.04 -29.26
CA MET A 356 -6.81 3.90 -27.83
C MET A 356 -7.69 4.98 -27.23
N THR A 357 -8.21 4.66 -26.05
CA THR A 357 -8.83 5.63 -25.16
C THR A 357 -7.93 5.83 -23.94
N ALA A 358 -7.97 7.03 -23.39
CA ALA A 358 -7.47 7.29 -22.04
C ALA A 358 -8.66 7.18 -21.08
N HIS A 359 -8.43 6.80 -19.83
CA HIS A 359 -9.44 6.79 -18.79
C HIS A 359 -10.11 8.17 -18.66
N GLN A 360 -9.33 9.25 -18.69
CA GLN A 360 -9.82 10.62 -18.79
C GLN A 360 -8.85 11.48 -19.61
N ALA A 361 -9.41 12.35 -20.45
CA ALA A 361 -8.68 13.44 -21.10
C ALA A 361 -9.35 14.76 -20.72
N PHE A 362 -8.57 15.84 -20.62
CA PHE A 362 -9.08 17.12 -20.12
C PHE A 362 -8.83 18.25 -21.11
N VAL A 363 -9.81 19.12 -21.26
CA VAL A 363 -9.66 20.41 -21.93
C VAL A 363 -9.67 21.50 -20.87
N ARG A 364 -8.58 22.25 -20.77
CA ARG A 364 -8.46 23.39 -19.88
C ARG A 364 -8.59 24.68 -20.67
N LEU A 365 -9.49 25.55 -20.23
CA LEU A 365 -9.63 26.91 -20.70
C LEU A 365 -9.19 27.88 -19.61
N THR A 366 -8.18 28.71 -19.90
CA THR A 366 -7.64 29.67 -18.92
C THR A 366 -7.85 31.09 -19.40
N ASN A 367 -8.56 31.91 -18.62
CA ASN A 367 -8.72 33.33 -18.92
C ASN A 367 -7.35 34.02 -18.82
N LEU A 368 -6.92 34.69 -19.88
CA LEU A 368 -5.58 35.27 -19.95
C LEU A 368 -5.38 36.45 -18.98
N ASN A 369 -6.46 37.14 -18.60
CA ASN A 369 -6.42 38.30 -17.70
C ASN A 369 -6.59 37.89 -16.24
N THR A 370 -7.66 37.14 -15.92
CA THR A 370 -7.99 36.76 -14.54
C THR A 370 -7.25 35.53 -14.04
N LYS A 371 -6.64 34.76 -14.96
CA LYS A 371 -6.02 33.44 -14.70
C LYS A 371 -7.00 32.40 -14.17
N GLN A 372 -8.30 32.64 -14.29
CA GLN A 372 -9.32 31.64 -13.97
C GLN A 372 -9.21 30.47 -14.95
N GLU A 373 -9.18 29.26 -14.41
CA GLU A 373 -9.16 28.01 -15.18
C GLU A 373 -10.53 27.33 -15.09
N ILE A 374 -10.99 26.80 -16.21
CA ILE A 374 -12.17 25.94 -16.31
C ILE A 374 -11.71 24.67 -17.00
N ILE A 375 -12.03 23.51 -16.41
CA ILE A 375 -11.57 22.23 -16.92
C ILE A 375 -12.76 21.34 -17.22
N PHE A 376 -12.76 20.81 -18.45
CA PHE A 376 -13.76 19.90 -18.96
C PHE A 376 -13.16 18.52 -19.17
N VAL A 377 -13.94 17.48 -18.93
CA VAL A 377 -13.57 16.10 -19.26
C VAL A 377 -14.02 15.82 -20.69
N THR A 378 -13.19 15.15 -21.48
CA THR A 378 -13.58 14.64 -22.80
C THR A 378 -13.62 13.13 -22.78
N GLU A 379 -14.66 12.59 -23.39
CA GLU A 379 -14.89 11.15 -23.50
C GLU A 379 -14.80 10.71 -24.96
N ALA A 380 -14.36 9.48 -25.16
CA ALA A 380 -14.32 8.85 -26.47
C ALA A 380 -15.68 8.22 -26.80
N ASP A 381 -16.11 8.36 -28.05
CA ASP A 381 -17.25 7.61 -28.56
C ASP A 381 -16.88 6.16 -28.93
N ASN A 382 -17.86 5.39 -29.43
CA ASN A 382 -17.67 4.00 -29.86
C ASN A 382 -16.64 3.83 -31.00
N THR A 383 -16.23 4.92 -31.66
CA THR A 383 -15.19 4.92 -32.70
C THR A 383 -13.82 5.32 -32.16
N MET A 384 -13.66 5.39 -30.83
CA MET A 384 -12.45 5.87 -30.14
C MET A 384 -12.09 7.31 -30.49
N THR A 385 -13.08 8.11 -30.92
CA THR A 385 -12.90 9.52 -31.20
C THR A 385 -13.35 10.33 -29.99
N ASN A 386 -12.42 11.04 -29.37
CA ASN A 386 -12.73 11.97 -28.29
C ASN A 386 -13.38 13.22 -28.87
N LYS A 387 -14.46 13.67 -28.24
CA LYS A 387 -15.20 14.86 -28.66
C LYS A 387 -15.32 15.83 -27.49
N PHE A 388 -15.06 17.09 -27.78
CA PHE A 388 -15.33 18.21 -26.91
C PHE A 388 -16.31 19.12 -27.63
N ASP A 389 -17.43 19.43 -26.97
CA ASP A 389 -18.47 20.33 -27.46
C ASP A 389 -18.83 21.27 -26.32
N LEU A 390 -18.51 22.55 -26.48
CA LEU A 390 -18.80 23.61 -25.53
C LEU A 390 -19.71 24.65 -26.18
N ASP A 391 -20.98 24.62 -25.80
CA ASP A 391 -21.96 25.66 -26.14
C ASP A 391 -21.72 26.90 -25.26
N ILE A 392 -21.37 28.02 -25.90
CA ILE A 392 -20.95 29.24 -25.20
C ILE A 392 -22.10 29.86 -24.42
N GLY A 393 -23.31 29.87 -24.99
CA GLY A 393 -24.48 30.45 -24.34
C GLY A 393 -24.88 29.71 -23.06
N SER A 394 -24.98 28.38 -23.12
CA SER A 394 -25.36 27.53 -21.98
C SER A 394 -24.23 27.31 -20.96
N GLY A 395 -22.98 27.33 -21.42
CA GLY A 395 -21.78 27.24 -20.58
C GLY A 395 -21.45 28.54 -19.83
N ALA A 396 -22.05 29.69 -20.18
CA ALA A 396 -21.69 31.01 -19.65
C ALA A 396 -21.58 31.09 -18.11
N LYS A 397 -22.45 30.39 -17.39
CA LYS A 397 -22.44 30.32 -15.92
C LYS A 397 -21.14 29.75 -15.35
N ASP A 398 -20.54 28.77 -16.02
CA ASP A 398 -19.33 28.07 -15.56
C ASP A 398 -18.09 28.97 -15.69
N PHE A 399 -18.15 29.92 -16.63
CA PHE A 399 -17.15 30.98 -16.81
C PHE A 399 -17.44 32.23 -15.97
N GLY A 400 -18.53 32.25 -15.19
CA GLY A 400 -18.96 33.44 -14.45
C GLY A 400 -19.33 34.61 -15.36
N TYR A 401 -19.78 34.33 -16.59
CA TYR A 401 -20.13 35.31 -17.63
C TYR A 401 -18.96 36.24 -18.02
N LEU A 402 -17.71 35.80 -17.83
CA LEU A 402 -16.53 36.61 -18.16
C LEU A 402 -16.16 36.50 -19.64
N SER A 403 -16.61 37.44 -20.45
CA SER A 403 -16.15 37.57 -21.84
C SER A 403 -14.68 37.97 -21.90
N GLY A 404 -13.94 37.48 -22.89
CA GLY A 404 -12.54 37.84 -23.08
C GLY A 404 -11.70 36.78 -23.78
N ARG A 405 -10.38 36.89 -23.63
CA ARG A 405 -9.41 35.97 -24.23
C ARG A 405 -9.09 34.81 -23.30
N TYR A 406 -9.14 33.60 -23.85
CA TYR A 406 -8.84 32.35 -23.16
C TYR A 406 -7.75 31.58 -23.92
N SER A 407 -6.88 30.86 -23.22
CA SER A 407 -6.04 29.82 -23.82
C SER A 407 -6.73 28.47 -23.68
N MET A 408 -6.74 27.68 -24.75
CA MET A 408 -7.23 26.30 -24.74
C MET A 408 -6.06 25.31 -24.75
N GLU A 409 -6.04 24.41 -23.78
CA GLU A 409 -5.06 23.34 -23.66
C GLU A 409 -5.74 21.98 -23.57
N LEU A 410 -5.16 20.98 -24.22
CA LEU A 410 -5.55 19.57 -24.09
C LEU A 410 -4.52 18.85 -23.24
N ILE A 411 -4.99 18.22 -22.17
CA ILE A 411 -4.18 17.47 -21.21
C ILE A 411 -4.55 16.00 -21.34
N ILE A 412 -3.58 15.17 -21.72
CA ILE A 412 -3.70 13.72 -21.84
C ILE A 412 -2.84 13.07 -20.76
N GLY A 413 -3.47 12.27 -19.91
CA GLY A 413 -2.79 11.47 -18.89
C GLY A 413 -3.67 10.29 -18.45
N ASP A 414 -3.05 9.14 -18.27
CA ASP A 414 -3.69 7.90 -17.81
C ASP A 414 -2.63 7.03 -17.14
N ALA A 415 -3.03 6.19 -16.19
CA ALA A 415 -2.14 5.29 -15.48
C ALA A 415 -1.33 4.38 -16.41
N ILE A 416 -1.84 4.08 -17.62
CA ILE A 416 -1.17 3.25 -18.63
C ILE A 416 -0.38 4.05 -19.69
N ILE A 417 -0.32 5.39 -19.59
CA ILE A 417 0.42 6.25 -20.53
C ILE A 417 1.77 6.64 -19.91
N GLU A 418 2.86 6.44 -20.64
CA GLU A 418 4.23 6.76 -20.17
C GLU A 418 4.61 8.22 -20.36
N ASN A 419 4.05 8.84 -21.40
CA ASN A 419 4.36 10.20 -21.85
C ASN A 419 3.12 11.10 -21.73
N PRO A 420 2.60 11.36 -20.51
CA PRO A 420 1.52 12.32 -20.35
C PRO A 420 1.96 13.69 -20.87
N PHE A 421 1.06 14.42 -21.51
CA PHE A 421 1.39 15.70 -22.12
C PHE A 421 0.25 16.72 -21.98
N SER A 422 0.62 17.99 -21.98
CA SER A 422 -0.29 19.13 -22.12
C SER A 422 0.06 19.87 -23.40
N TRP A 423 -0.93 20.07 -24.26
CA TRP A 423 -0.74 20.71 -25.55
C TRP A 423 -1.58 21.96 -25.66
N TYR A 424 -0.90 23.09 -25.90
CA TYR A 424 -1.56 24.35 -26.19
C TYR A 424 -2.17 24.36 -27.60
N LEU A 425 -3.49 24.32 -27.68
CA LEU A 425 -4.23 24.12 -28.92
C LEU A 425 -4.54 25.43 -29.64
N ALA A 426 -5.09 26.43 -28.93
CA ALA A 426 -5.58 27.65 -29.55
C ALA A 426 -5.75 28.79 -28.56
N ASP A 427 -5.67 30.02 -29.08
CA ASP A 427 -6.23 31.22 -28.44
C ASP A 427 -7.74 31.29 -28.77
N LEU A 428 -8.58 31.54 -27.78
CA LEU A 428 -10.03 31.73 -27.93
C LEU A 428 -10.42 33.16 -27.57
N VAL A 429 -11.40 33.71 -28.28
CA VAL A 429 -12.09 34.96 -27.93
C VAL A 429 -13.56 34.63 -27.70
N LEU A 430 -13.99 34.63 -26.43
CA LEU A 430 -15.32 34.20 -26.02
C LEU A 430 -16.18 35.41 -25.65
N THR A 431 -17.40 35.44 -26.20
CA THR A 431 -18.41 36.48 -25.90
C THR A 431 -19.65 35.84 -25.31
N PHE A 432 -19.87 36.04 -24.00
CA PHE A 432 -21.04 35.57 -23.28
C PHE A 432 -22.17 36.62 -23.26
N PRO A 433 -23.43 36.22 -23.00
CA PRO A 433 -24.53 37.16 -22.81
C PRO A 433 -24.29 38.07 -21.60
N GLU A 434 -24.72 39.33 -21.67
CA GLU A 434 -24.67 40.23 -20.52
C GLU A 434 -25.56 39.70 -19.38
N SER A 435 -25.00 39.66 -18.17
CA SER A 435 -25.67 39.20 -16.96
C SER A 435 -25.42 40.18 -15.81
N ILE A 436 -26.41 40.33 -14.93
CA ILE A 436 -26.35 41.21 -13.76
C ILE A 436 -25.48 40.54 -12.69
N ALA A 437 -24.26 41.08 -12.56
CA ALA A 437 -23.25 40.89 -11.53
C ALA A 437 -22.42 39.57 -11.53
N PRO A 438 -21.08 39.65 -11.56
CA PRO A 438 -20.20 38.50 -11.41
C PRO A 438 -20.30 37.96 -9.97
N LYS A 439 -20.83 36.76 -9.78
CA LYS A 439 -20.67 36.03 -8.51
C LYS A 439 -19.23 35.55 -8.42
N LYS A 440 -18.56 35.83 -7.29
CA LYS A 440 -17.33 35.11 -6.90
C LYS A 440 -17.63 33.61 -6.94
N ILE A 441 -17.01 32.90 -7.87
CA ILE A 441 -17.12 31.45 -7.96
C ILE A 441 -16.31 30.85 -6.82
N VAL A 442 -16.98 30.05 -6.00
CA VAL A 442 -16.36 29.22 -4.97
C VAL A 442 -15.64 28.07 -5.67
N LEU A 443 -14.39 27.83 -5.29
CA LEU A 443 -13.50 26.82 -5.87
C LEU A 443 -14.03 25.39 -5.61
N ASN A 444 -15.01 24.92 -6.40
CA ASN A 444 -15.54 23.56 -6.31
C ASN A 444 -14.69 22.51 -7.07
N HIS A 445 -13.50 22.89 -7.56
CA HIS A 445 -12.68 22.06 -8.46
C HIS A 445 -11.54 21.30 -7.78
N LEU A 446 -11.45 21.29 -6.44
CA LEU A 446 -10.34 20.63 -5.73
C LEU A 446 -10.20 19.14 -6.13
N CYS A 447 -11.32 18.42 -6.32
CA CYS A 447 -11.30 17.02 -6.76
C CYS A 447 -10.81 16.84 -8.21
N ILE A 448 -11.10 17.78 -9.12
CA ILE A 448 -10.68 17.69 -10.52
C ILE A 448 -9.18 17.97 -10.63
N TYR A 449 -8.69 18.99 -9.91
CA TYR A 449 -7.25 19.23 -9.81
C TYR A 449 -6.52 18.06 -9.17
N LEU A 450 -7.10 17.44 -8.12
CA LEU A 450 -6.52 16.25 -7.52
C LEU A 450 -6.50 15.09 -8.52
N SER A 451 -7.55 14.90 -9.34
CA SER A 451 -7.59 13.88 -10.39
C SER A 451 -6.56 14.12 -11.50
N ILE A 452 -6.41 15.36 -11.98
CA ILE A 452 -5.40 15.72 -12.99
C ILE A 452 -3.99 15.54 -12.43
N TYR A 453 -3.77 16.00 -11.19
CA TYR A 453 -2.49 15.84 -10.52
C TYR A 453 -2.21 14.35 -10.29
N LEU A 454 -3.19 13.54 -9.86
CA LEU A 454 -3.04 12.09 -9.77
C LEU A 454 -2.75 11.45 -11.13
N SER A 455 -3.48 11.79 -12.19
CA SER A 455 -3.27 11.21 -13.52
C SER A 455 -1.89 11.52 -14.09
N ILE A 456 -1.32 12.69 -13.80
CA ILE A 456 0.02 13.07 -14.26
C ILE A 456 1.12 12.54 -13.31
N TYR A 457 0.88 12.57 -11.99
CA TYR A 457 1.90 12.27 -10.97
C TYR A 457 1.95 10.77 -10.60
N LEU A 458 0.82 10.05 -10.66
CA LEU A 458 0.75 8.60 -10.43
C LEU A 458 1.19 7.77 -11.65
N CYS A 459 1.33 8.37 -12.84
CA CYS A 459 1.92 7.70 -14.01
C CYS A 459 3.21 6.96 -13.64
N ASN A 460 4.05 7.56 -12.77
CA ASN A 460 5.40 7.08 -12.50
C ASN A 460 5.66 6.45 -11.12
N LYS A 461 4.79 6.56 -10.11
CA LYS A 461 5.21 6.22 -8.73
C LYS A 461 4.31 5.35 -7.86
N LEU A 462 3.00 5.30 -8.04
CA LEU A 462 2.12 4.72 -7.02
C LEU A 462 0.89 4.06 -7.65
N LEU A 463 0.96 2.73 -7.74
CA LEU A 463 -0.08 1.70 -7.68
C LEU A 463 0.59 0.41 -8.14
#